data_AF-A0A976E0S6-F1
#
_entry.id   AF-A0A976E0S6-F1
#
_cell.length_a   1.000
_cell.length_b   1.000
_cell.length_c   1.000
_cell.angle_alpha   90.00
_cell.angle_beta   90.00
_cell.angle_gamma   90.00
#
_symmetry.space_group_name_H-M   'P 1'
#
loop_
_entity.id
_entity.type
_entity.pdbx_description
1 polymer ?
#
loop_
_entity_poly.entity_id
_entity_poly.type
_entity_poly.pdbx_seq_one_letter_code
_entity_poly.pdbx_strand_id
1 'polypeptide(L)'
;MKVFQANRRDIQPNSTVETSNQSQQLQAAAQQAQAAAAAVNVQQRADADAQRRGRRVHDPAAEAHDCLRVDPTGLFGAMVNTCSYKVWFNMCAFRPRESNALNSGWLTGLNCENQKFGLDSVGPNSRSAMHTKGAEAIHYFACKDPAMPADASFEGGNITARCRNLGGN
;
A
#
# COMPACT_ATOMS: atom_id res chain seq x y z
N MET A 1 -40.27 79.36 56.88
CA MET A 1 -39.31 80.16 56.09
C MET A 1 -37.90 79.60 56.30
N LYS A 2 -37.34 78.96 55.27
CA LYS A 2 -35.92 78.91 54.87
C LYS A 2 -35.76 77.75 53.88
N VAL A 3 -35.60 78.14 52.62
CA VAL A 3 -35.15 77.34 51.47
C VAL A 3 -33.68 76.99 51.67
N PHE A 4 -33.20 75.80 51.29
CA PHE A 4 -31.87 75.62 50.66
C PHE A 4 -31.69 74.22 50.04
N GLN A 5 -31.71 74.22 48.71
CA GLN A 5 -30.84 73.53 47.74
C GLN A 5 -30.30 72.11 48.06
N ALA A 6 -30.59 71.18 47.14
CA ALA A 6 -29.74 70.02 46.86
C ALA A 6 -29.40 69.99 45.36
N ASN A 7 -28.09 69.95 45.09
CA ASN A 7 -27.40 70.00 43.81
C ASN A 7 -27.91 68.99 42.76
N ARG A 8 -28.18 69.51 41.55
CA ARG A 8 -28.16 68.73 40.30
C ARG A 8 -26.70 68.41 39.96
N ARG A 9 -26.41 67.13 39.70
CA ARG A 9 -25.21 66.72 38.97
C ARG A 9 -25.62 66.34 37.55
N ASP A 10 -25.11 67.12 36.62
CA ASP A 10 -25.04 66.78 35.20
C ASP A 10 -24.18 65.53 35.02
N ILE A 11 -24.70 64.53 34.31
CA ILE A 11 -23.90 63.48 33.68
C ILE A 11 -24.46 63.27 32.28
N GLN A 12 -23.76 63.82 31.29
CA GLN A 12 -23.52 63.27 29.95
C GLN A 12 -22.27 64.00 29.41
N PRO A 13 -21.48 63.47 28.46
CA PRO A 13 -21.81 62.44 27.46
C PRO A 13 -20.67 61.41 27.17
N ASN A 14 -20.84 60.61 26.10
CA ASN A 14 -19.80 59.94 25.29
C ASN A 14 -19.16 58.65 25.86
N SER A 15 -18.97 57.53 25.16
CA SER A 15 -18.88 57.26 23.71
C SER A 15 -19.23 55.78 23.44
N THR A 16 -20.13 55.50 22.50
CA THR A 16 -20.40 54.14 22.00
C THR A 16 -20.16 54.07 20.50
N VAL A 17 -18.92 54.28 20.05
CA VAL A 17 -18.54 54.06 18.64
C VAL A 17 -17.07 53.63 18.51
N GLU A 18 -16.64 52.51 19.11
CA GLU A 18 -15.32 51.92 18.80
C GLU A 18 -15.31 50.39 18.66
N THR A 19 -16.40 49.68 18.99
CA THR A 19 -16.40 48.21 19.05
C THR A 19 -16.76 47.52 17.72
N SER A 20 -17.08 48.28 16.66
CA SER A 20 -17.58 47.73 15.39
C SER A 20 -16.49 47.30 14.40
N ASN A 21 -15.26 47.81 14.53
CA ASN A 21 -14.17 47.55 13.59
C ASN A 21 -13.27 46.37 14.00
N GLN A 22 -13.15 46.06 15.30
CA GLN A 22 -12.34 44.91 15.76
C GLN A 22 -12.98 43.57 15.42
N SER A 23 -14.31 43.45 15.48
CA SER A 23 -15.04 42.22 15.18
C SER A 23 -14.94 41.82 13.70
N GLN A 24 -14.88 42.79 12.77
CA GLN A 24 -14.72 42.53 11.34
C GLN A 24 -13.30 42.07 10.98
N GLN A 25 -12.26 42.64 11.59
CA GLN A 25 -10.87 42.19 11.38
C GLN A 25 -10.60 40.78 11.92
N LEU A 26 -11.16 40.43 13.08
CA LEU A 26 -11.05 39.08 13.64
C LEU A 26 -11.79 38.02 12.81
N GLN A 27 -12.95 38.35 12.22
CA GLN A 27 -13.68 37.45 11.32
C GLN A 27 -12.93 37.21 10.01
N ALA A 28 -12.31 38.25 9.42
CA ALA A 28 -11.51 38.10 8.21
C ALA A 28 -10.26 37.23 8.43
N ALA A 29 -9.58 37.40 9.56
CA ALA A 29 -8.43 36.58 9.93
C ALA A 29 -8.82 35.11 10.19
N ALA A 30 -9.97 34.86 10.83
CA ALA A 30 -10.48 33.51 11.06
C ALA A 30 -10.87 32.80 9.74
N GLN A 31 -11.49 33.52 8.80
CA GLN A 31 -11.81 33.00 7.46
C GLN A 31 -10.55 32.69 6.64
N GLN A 32 -9.52 33.55 6.70
CA GLN A 32 -8.23 33.28 6.04
C GLN A 32 -7.51 32.06 6.64
N ALA A 33 -7.52 31.89 7.96
CA ALA A 33 -6.92 30.73 8.62
C ALA A 33 -7.63 29.42 8.24
N GLN A 34 -8.96 29.43 8.13
CA GLN A 34 -9.73 28.26 7.70
C GLN A 34 -9.47 27.93 6.21
N ALA A 35 -9.38 28.93 5.34
CA ALA A 35 -9.06 28.74 3.93
C ALA A 35 -7.64 28.17 3.74
N ALA A 36 -6.66 28.68 4.50
CA ALA A 36 -5.29 28.15 4.49
C ALA A 36 -5.22 26.69 4.99
N ALA A 37 -5.92 26.37 6.08
CA ALA A 37 -5.99 24.99 6.58
C ALA A 37 -6.68 24.03 5.59
N ALA A 38 -7.72 24.49 4.89
CA ALA A 38 -8.37 23.71 3.85
C ALA A 38 -7.43 23.44 2.66
N ALA A 39 -6.67 24.45 2.22
CA ALA A 39 -5.71 24.30 1.12
C ALA A 39 -4.59 23.29 1.45
N VAL A 40 -4.05 23.32 2.68
CA VAL A 40 -3.03 22.35 3.13
C VAL A 40 -3.59 20.93 3.15
N ASN A 41 -4.83 20.73 3.61
CA ASN A 41 -5.48 19.41 3.61
C ASN A 41 -5.72 18.87 2.19
N VAL A 42 -6.08 19.73 1.25
CA VAL A 42 -6.27 19.33 -0.16
C VAL A 42 -4.94 18.91 -0.77
N GLN A 43 -3.86 19.67 -0.54
CA GLN A 43 -2.53 19.34 -1.05
C GLN A 43 -2.03 18.00 -0.49
N GLN A 44 -2.12 17.78 0.81
CA GLN A 44 -1.70 16.52 1.45
C GLN A 44 -2.46 15.31 0.92
N ARG A 45 -3.77 15.46 0.64
CA ARG A 45 -4.57 14.40 0.03
C ARG A 45 -4.15 14.13 -1.42
N ALA A 46 -3.89 15.17 -2.20
CA ALA A 46 -3.43 15.04 -3.57
C ALA A 46 -2.06 14.33 -3.65
N ASP A 47 -1.13 14.68 -2.76
CA ASP A 47 0.19 14.05 -2.69
C ASP A 47 0.09 12.58 -2.26
N ALA A 48 -0.76 12.29 -1.27
CA ALA A 48 -1.02 10.91 -0.83
C ALA A 48 -1.65 10.06 -1.94
N ASP A 49 -2.60 10.62 -2.70
CA ASP A 49 -3.23 9.92 -3.83
C ASP A 49 -2.25 9.74 -5.00
N ALA A 50 -1.37 10.70 -5.27
CA ALA A 50 -0.30 10.58 -6.26
C ALA A 50 0.69 9.45 -5.89
N GLN A 51 1.11 9.38 -4.62
CA GLN A 51 1.96 8.30 -4.13
C GLN A 51 1.27 6.92 -4.22
N ARG A 52 -0.02 6.85 -3.88
CA ARG A 52 -0.80 5.60 -4.01
C ARG A 52 -0.92 5.14 -5.46
N ARG A 53 -1.06 6.07 -6.40
CA ARG A 53 -1.09 5.75 -7.85
C ARG A 53 0.26 5.23 -8.33
N GLY A 54 1.37 5.88 -7.95
CA GLY A 54 2.73 5.42 -8.31
C GLY A 54 3.04 4.01 -7.80
N ARG A 55 2.59 3.67 -6.58
CA ARG A 55 2.75 2.33 -5.99
C ARG A 55 1.88 1.24 -6.63
N ARG A 56 1.01 1.56 -7.58
CA ARG A 56 0.14 0.57 -8.26
C ARG A 56 0.61 0.27 -9.69
N VAL A 57 1.65 0.94 -10.15
CA VAL A 57 2.15 0.76 -11.51
C VAL A 57 2.97 -0.54 -11.57
N HIS A 58 2.71 -1.32 -12.60
CA HIS A 58 3.55 -2.47 -12.95
C HIS A 58 4.89 -1.96 -13.49
N ASP A 59 5.99 -2.49 -12.98
CA ASP A 59 7.35 -2.25 -13.48
C ASP A 59 7.83 -3.47 -14.30
N PRO A 60 7.77 -3.43 -15.64
CA PRO A 60 8.20 -4.56 -16.47
C PRO A 60 9.69 -4.84 -16.39
N ALA A 61 10.51 -3.81 -16.09
CA ALA A 61 11.96 -3.98 -15.96
C ALA A 61 12.36 -4.75 -14.69
N ALA A 62 11.41 -4.90 -13.75
CA ALA A 62 11.59 -5.70 -12.55
C ALA A 62 11.14 -7.16 -12.72
N GLU A 63 10.60 -7.58 -13.86
CA GLU A 63 10.30 -9.00 -14.10
C GLU A 63 11.58 -9.84 -14.12
N ALA A 64 11.54 -11.01 -13.49
CA ALA A 64 12.70 -11.87 -13.29
C ALA A 64 12.36 -13.36 -13.50
N HIS A 65 11.50 -13.65 -14.48
CA HIS A 65 11.05 -15.01 -14.81
C HIS A 65 12.21 -15.92 -15.24
N ASP A 66 13.20 -15.36 -15.93
CA ASP A 66 14.40 -16.03 -16.41
C ASP A 66 15.39 -16.40 -15.28
N CYS A 67 15.30 -15.73 -14.13
CA CYS A 67 16.14 -16.00 -12.97
C CYS A 67 15.73 -17.24 -12.19
N LEU A 68 14.43 -17.57 -12.20
CA LEU A 68 13.88 -18.69 -11.43
C LEU A 68 13.68 -19.92 -12.30
N ARG A 69 13.88 -21.09 -11.70
CA ARG A 69 13.45 -22.36 -12.29
C ARG A 69 12.98 -23.32 -11.21
N VAL A 70 11.97 -24.11 -11.57
CA VAL A 70 11.52 -25.24 -10.75
C VAL A 70 12.52 -26.38 -10.92
N ASP A 71 13.02 -26.89 -9.80
CA ASP A 71 13.88 -28.07 -9.74
C ASP A 71 13.14 -29.19 -9.00
N PRO A 72 12.71 -30.26 -9.69
CA PRO A 72 11.99 -31.35 -9.06
C PRO A 72 12.92 -32.34 -8.32
N THR A 73 14.23 -32.11 -8.26
CA THR A 73 15.17 -33.04 -7.61
C THR A 73 15.14 -32.96 -6.07
N GLY A 74 15.65 -33.99 -5.39
CA GLY A 74 15.62 -34.06 -3.91
C GLY A 74 14.27 -34.48 -3.33
N LEU A 75 14.11 -34.42 -2.00
CA LEU A 75 12.91 -34.93 -1.32
C LEU A 75 11.66 -34.11 -1.67
N PHE A 76 11.76 -32.78 -1.55
CA PHE A 76 10.65 -31.86 -1.75
C PHE A 76 10.73 -31.07 -3.07
N GLY A 77 11.82 -31.18 -3.85
CA GLY A 77 12.06 -30.22 -4.92
C GLY A 77 12.32 -28.80 -4.41
N ALA A 78 12.63 -27.89 -5.32
CA ALA A 78 13.02 -26.53 -5.01
C ALA A 78 12.63 -25.53 -6.10
N MET A 79 12.60 -24.26 -5.71
CA MET A 79 12.75 -23.13 -6.63
C MET A 79 14.19 -22.64 -6.57
N VAL A 80 14.85 -22.59 -7.72
CA VAL A 80 16.27 -22.23 -7.84
C VAL A 80 16.37 -20.84 -8.46
N ASN A 81 17.09 -19.94 -7.80
CA ASN A 81 17.45 -18.64 -8.32
C ASN A 81 18.88 -18.67 -8.87
N THR A 82 19.01 -18.36 -10.16
CA THR A 82 20.29 -18.34 -10.88
C THR A 82 20.89 -16.94 -11.00
N CYS A 83 20.17 -15.92 -10.55
CA CYS A 83 20.60 -14.53 -10.59
C CYS A 83 21.29 -14.10 -9.30
N SER A 84 22.17 -13.11 -9.41
CA SER A 84 22.95 -12.55 -8.29
C SER A 84 22.18 -11.59 -7.39
N TYR A 85 20.85 -11.60 -7.46
CA TYR A 85 19.96 -10.75 -6.67
C TYR A 85 18.78 -11.55 -6.13
N LYS A 86 18.13 -11.03 -5.08
CA LYS A 86 16.94 -11.66 -4.50
C LYS A 86 15.75 -11.54 -5.46
N VAL A 87 14.97 -12.61 -5.57
CA VAL A 87 13.75 -12.65 -6.38
C VAL A 87 12.56 -12.98 -5.47
N TRP A 88 11.50 -12.19 -5.58
CA TRP A 88 10.18 -12.47 -5.01
C TRP A 88 9.31 -13.12 -6.06
N PHE A 89 8.50 -14.11 -5.69
CA PHE A 89 7.65 -14.79 -6.66
C PHE A 89 6.31 -15.19 -6.05
N ASN A 90 5.25 -15.07 -6.86
CA ASN A 90 3.98 -15.72 -6.60
C ASN A 90 4.02 -17.09 -7.28
N MET A 91 3.39 -18.07 -6.65
CA MET A 91 3.30 -19.42 -7.18
C MET A 91 1.92 -20.03 -6.92
N CYS A 92 1.55 -20.96 -7.79
CA CYS A 92 0.44 -21.87 -7.56
C CYS A 92 0.76 -23.24 -8.17
N ALA A 93 0.10 -24.27 -7.64
CA ALA A 93 0.16 -25.63 -8.10
C ALA A 93 -1.02 -25.90 -9.05
N PHE A 94 -0.72 -26.31 -10.27
CA PHE A 94 -1.74 -26.77 -11.21
C PHE A 94 -2.04 -28.24 -10.94
N ARG A 95 -3.31 -28.54 -10.66
CA ARG A 95 -3.80 -29.88 -10.27
C ARG A 95 -2.95 -30.50 -9.15
N PRO A 96 -2.94 -29.90 -7.95
CA PRO A 96 -2.24 -30.48 -6.81
C PRO A 96 -2.81 -31.86 -6.52
N ARG A 97 -1.91 -32.82 -6.26
CA ARG A 97 -2.29 -34.17 -5.84
C ARG A 97 -2.85 -34.08 -4.42
N GLU A 98 -3.90 -34.86 -4.17
CA GLU A 98 -4.49 -34.93 -2.83
C GLU A 98 -3.46 -35.43 -1.82
N SER A 99 -3.55 -34.91 -0.60
CA SER A 99 -2.68 -35.32 0.49
C SER A 99 -2.82 -36.81 0.76
N ASN A 100 -1.71 -37.52 0.81
CA ASN A 100 -1.67 -38.91 1.28
C ASN A 100 -0.59 -39.05 2.36
N ALA A 101 -0.41 -40.26 2.90
CA ALA A 101 0.52 -40.53 4.00
C ALA A 101 1.98 -40.10 3.74
N LEU A 102 2.36 -39.83 2.48
CA LEU A 102 3.71 -39.43 2.06
C LEU A 102 3.79 -38.02 1.48
N ASN A 103 2.66 -37.34 1.29
CA ASN A 103 2.61 -36.04 0.63
C ASN A 103 1.78 -35.05 1.47
N SER A 104 2.47 -34.07 2.05
CA SER A 104 1.81 -32.97 2.75
C SER A 104 0.92 -32.23 1.77
N GLY A 105 -0.37 -32.11 2.04
CA GLY A 105 -1.34 -31.35 1.25
C GLY A 105 -1.05 -29.84 1.13
N TRP A 106 0.17 -29.41 1.40
CA TRP A 106 0.59 -28.01 1.34
C TRP A 106 0.24 -27.37 -0.02
N LEU A 107 0.47 -28.08 -1.13
CA LEU A 107 0.13 -27.59 -2.47
C LEU A 107 -1.38 -27.48 -2.74
N THR A 108 -2.25 -28.18 -2.00
CA THR A 108 -3.70 -28.02 -2.16
C THR A 108 -4.17 -26.65 -1.68
N GLY A 109 -3.41 -26.04 -0.76
CA GLY A 109 -3.58 -24.66 -0.33
C GLY A 109 -3.20 -23.62 -1.39
N LEU A 110 -2.45 -24.02 -2.42
CA LEU A 110 -1.91 -23.15 -3.47
C LEU A 110 -2.47 -23.51 -4.86
N ASN A 111 -3.71 -24.01 -4.96
CA ASN A 111 -4.28 -24.47 -6.23
C ASN A 111 -4.53 -23.31 -7.23
N CYS A 112 -3.90 -23.38 -8.41
CA CYS A 112 -4.06 -22.42 -9.50
C CYS A 112 -5.50 -22.26 -9.98
N GLU A 113 -6.23 -23.37 -10.16
CA GLU A 113 -7.61 -23.37 -10.67
C GLU A 113 -8.58 -22.70 -9.69
N ASN A 114 -8.22 -22.65 -8.41
CA ASN A 114 -8.97 -21.98 -7.35
C ASN A 114 -8.44 -20.57 -7.02
N GLN A 115 -7.55 -20.00 -7.85
CA GLN A 115 -6.93 -18.69 -7.64
C GLN A 115 -6.25 -18.55 -6.27
N LYS A 116 -5.64 -19.64 -5.78
CA LYS A 116 -4.90 -19.64 -4.51
C LYS A 116 -3.41 -19.58 -4.78
N PHE A 117 -2.76 -18.56 -4.25
CA PHE A 117 -1.35 -18.26 -4.52
C PHE A 117 -0.54 -18.21 -3.24
N GLY A 118 0.70 -18.69 -3.32
CA GLY A 118 1.71 -18.51 -2.30
C GLY A 118 2.68 -17.43 -2.75
N LEU A 119 3.13 -16.59 -1.82
CA LEU A 119 4.15 -15.58 -2.03
C LEU A 119 5.39 -15.97 -1.24
N ASP A 120 6.53 -16.05 -1.90
CA ASP A 120 7.80 -16.40 -1.27
C ASP A 120 8.97 -15.68 -1.98
N SER A 121 10.19 -15.89 -1.50
CA SER A 121 11.41 -15.35 -2.11
C SER A 121 12.57 -16.33 -2.09
N VAL A 122 13.48 -16.17 -3.04
CA VAL A 122 14.75 -16.90 -3.08
C VAL A 122 15.89 -15.89 -3.12
N GLY A 123 16.88 -16.08 -2.23
CA GLY A 123 18.07 -15.24 -2.20
C GLY A 123 18.96 -15.40 -3.45
N PRO A 124 19.96 -14.54 -3.63
CA PRO A 124 20.91 -14.61 -4.76
C PRO A 124 21.55 -15.99 -4.89
N ASN A 125 21.62 -16.54 -6.11
CA ASN A 125 22.32 -17.80 -6.43
C ASN A 125 22.01 -18.96 -5.45
N SER A 126 20.77 -19.04 -4.99
CA SER A 126 20.34 -19.97 -3.94
C SER A 126 19.07 -20.72 -4.32
N ARG A 127 18.55 -21.54 -3.41
CA ARG A 127 17.33 -22.34 -3.63
C ARG A 127 16.44 -22.36 -2.39
N SER A 128 15.13 -22.37 -2.60
CA SER A 128 14.11 -22.56 -1.56
C SER A 128 13.38 -23.87 -1.78
N ALA A 129 13.14 -24.65 -0.71
CA ALA A 129 12.41 -25.91 -0.80
C ALA A 129 10.91 -25.64 -1.00
N MET A 130 10.27 -26.34 -1.95
CA MET A 130 8.93 -25.92 -2.43
C MET A 130 7.90 -27.04 -2.70
N HIS A 131 8.16 -28.27 -2.23
CA HIS A 131 7.24 -29.41 -2.39
C HIS A 131 6.77 -29.66 -3.84
N THR A 132 7.62 -29.37 -4.84
CA THR A 132 7.26 -29.26 -6.28
C THR A 132 6.81 -30.57 -6.93
N LYS A 133 6.99 -31.71 -6.25
CA LYS A 133 6.55 -33.04 -6.72
C LYS A 133 5.06 -33.34 -6.51
N GLY A 134 4.36 -32.53 -5.72
CA GLY A 134 2.96 -32.77 -5.35
C GLY A 134 1.93 -32.19 -6.33
N ALA A 135 2.30 -31.76 -7.53
CA ALA A 135 1.39 -31.23 -8.54
C ALA A 135 1.80 -31.67 -9.95
N GLU A 136 0.90 -31.46 -10.93
CA GLU A 136 1.22 -31.67 -12.36
C GLU A 136 2.22 -30.62 -12.86
N ALA A 137 2.02 -29.37 -12.47
CA ALA A 137 2.94 -28.28 -12.74
C ALA A 137 2.93 -27.24 -11.61
N ILE A 138 4.04 -26.51 -11.46
CA ILE A 138 4.12 -25.32 -10.63
C ILE A 138 4.22 -24.12 -11.56
N HIS A 139 3.25 -23.21 -11.48
CA HIS A 139 3.30 -21.94 -12.18
C HIS A 139 3.77 -20.87 -11.23
N TYR A 140 4.53 -19.90 -11.75
CA TYR A 140 5.04 -18.80 -10.96
C TYR A 140 5.13 -17.51 -11.79
N PHE A 141 5.12 -16.38 -11.10
CA PHE A 141 5.43 -15.05 -11.64
C PHE A 141 6.45 -14.40 -10.72
N ALA A 142 7.51 -13.82 -11.27
CA ALA A 142 8.71 -13.47 -10.53
C ALA A 142 9.14 -12.01 -10.74
N CYS A 143 9.53 -11.36 -9.65
CA CYS A 143 10.01 -9.98 -9.63
C CYS A 143 11.34 -9.87 -8.89
N LYS A 144 12.25 -9.08 -9.46
CA LYS A 144 13.49 -8.65 -8.85
C LYS A 144 13.21 -7.73 -7.66
N ASP A 145 13.84 -8.01 -6.52
CA ASP A 145 13.82 -7.13 -5.35
C ASP A 145 14.32 -5.71 -5.71
N PRO A 146 13.68 -4.62 -5.25
CA PRO A 146 12.65 -4.53 -4.20
C PRO A 146 11.20 -4.63 -4.69
N ALA A 147 10.96 -5.01 -5.96
CA ALA A 147 9.62 -5.24 -6.46
C ALA A 147 9.08 -6.59 -5.98
N MET A 148 7.78 -6.63 -5.68
CA MET A 148 7.07 -7.85 -5.31
C MET A 148 5.90 -8.10 -6.26
N PRO A 149 5.62 -9.37 -6.62
CA PRO A 149 4.42 -9.72 -7.36
C PRO A 149 3.15 -9.29 -6.61
N ALA A 150 2.22 -8.66 -7.31
CA ALA A 150 0.93 -8.25 -6.76
C ALA A 150 -0.19 -8.55 -7.76
N ASP A 151 -1.42 -8.64 -7.23
CA ASP A 151 -2.66 -8.82 -7.99
C ASP A 151 -2.59 -10.03 -8.96
N ALA A 152 -2.09 -11.17 -8.46
CA ALA A 152 -1.94 -12.37 -9.29
C ALA A 152 -3.29 -12.99 -9.66
N SER A 153 -3.43 -13.42 -10.91
CA SER A 153 -4.47 -14.33 -11.39
C SER A 153 -3.87 -15.46 -12.21
N PHE A 154 -4.62 -16.55 -12.35
CA PHE A 154 -4.24 -17.70 -13.19
C PHE A 154 -5.23 -17.83 -14.34
N GLU A 155 -4.76 -17.54 -15.55
CA GLU A 155 -5.55 -17.49 -16.78
C GLU A 155 -4.73 -18.06 -17.95
N GLY A 156 -5.37 -18.83 -18.83
CA GLY A 156 -4.69 -19.37 -20.01
C GLY A 156 -3.47 -20.26 -19.70
N GLY A 157 -3.45 -20.91 -18.53
CA GLY A 157 -2.35 -21.77 -18.10
C GLY A 157 -1.12 -21.04 -17.55
N ASN A 158 -1.20 -19.74 -17.27
CA ASN A 158 -0.09 -18.96 -16.71
C ASN A 158 -0.58 -18.07 -15.56
N ILE A 159 0.36 -17.72 -14.66
CA ILE A 159 0.11 -16.65 -13.69
C ILE A 159 0.36 -15.32 -14.39
N THR A 160 -0.63 -14.44 -14.36
CA THR A 160 -0.46 -13.02 -14.67
C THR A 160 -0.42 -12.25 -13.36
N ALA A 161 0.49 -11.29 -13.24
CA ALA A 161 0.61 -10.43 -12.07
C ALA A 161 1.33 -9.15 -12.49
N ARG A 162 1.56 -8.26 -11.53
CA ARG A 162 2.44 -7.09 -11.72
C ARG A 162 3.60 -7.11 -10.74
N CYS A 163 4.80 -6.77 -11.22
CA CYS A 163 5.88 -6.34 -10.34
C CYS A 163 5.59 -4.95 -9.80
N ARG A 164 5.40 -4.87 -8.47
CA ARG A 164 5.09 -3.65 -7.75
C ARG A 164 6.25 -3.28 -6.84
N ASN A 165 6.91 -2.16 -7.11
CA ASN A 165 7.90 -1.59 -6.20
C ASN A 165 7.22 -1.18 -4.88
N LEU A 166 7.71 -1.73 -3.77
CA LEU A 166 7.19 -1.40 -2.44
C LEU A 166 7.75 -0.08 -1.88
N GLY A 167 8.68 0.56 -2.61
CA GLY A 167 9.42 1.73 -2.17
C GLY A 167 10.65 1.30 -1.38
N GLY A 168 11.79 1.25 -2.06
CA GLY A 168 13.08 1.48 -1.42
C GLY A 168 13.32 3.00 -1.44
N ASN A 169 13.75 3.55 -0.31
CA ASN A 169 14.12 4.97 -0.20
C ASN A 169 15.18 5.37 -1.23
#